data_AF-A0A523BUS6-F1
#
_entry.id   AF-A0A523BUS6-F1
#
_cell.length_a   1.000
_cell.length_b   1.000
_cell.length_c   1.000
_cell.angle_alpha   90.00
_cell.angle_beta   90.00
_cell.angle_gamma   90.00
#
_symmetry.space_group_name_H-M   'P 1'
#
loop_
_entity.id
_entity.type
_entity.pdbx_description
1 polymer ?
#
loop_
_entity_poly.entity_id
_entity_poly.type
_entity_poly.pdbx_seq_one_letter_code
_entity_poly.pdbx_strand_id
1 'polypeptide(L)'
;MRPLRYSINVTLDGCCDHREGIVDEDLHRHAAENIAQADALLFGRVTYELMEAAWRLPARTGVKPDWMEPWMEPFARTIDAAKKYVVSSTLERVDWNAELVRGDVGKVVQQLKQESGKGLFVGGVKLPLALAELDD
;
A
#
# COMPACT_ATOMS: atom_id res chain seq x y z
N MET A 1 11.34 17.83 0.20
CA MET A 1 10.59 16.92 -0.70
C MET A 1 10.35 15.63 0.06
N ARG A 2 9.11 15.14 0.13
CA ARG A 2 8.78 13.83 0.70
C ARG A 2 9.45 12.73 -0.14
N PRO A 3 10.20 11.80 0.47
CA PRO A 3 10.77 10.68 -0.28
C PRO A 3 9.66 9.73 -0.73
N LEU A 4 9.82 9.15 -1.93
CA LEU A 4 8.99 8.06 -2.42
C LEU A 4 9.74 6.74 -2.19
N ARG A 5 9.17 5.86 -1.37
CA ARG A 5 9.76 4.57 -0.99
C ARG A 5 9.01 3.43 -1.69
N TYR A 6 9.72 2.38 -2.03
CA TYR A 6 9.18 1.15 -2.61
C TYR A 6 9.78 -0.05 -1.90
N SER A 7 8.94 -1.02 -1.55
CA SER A 7 9.37 -2.34 -1.08
C SER A 7 8.39 -3.39 -1.57
N ILE A 8 8.92 -4.55 -1.94
CA ILE A 8 8.15 -5.70 -2.38
C ILE A 8 8.85 -7.00 -1.99
N ASN A 9 8.06 -8.03 -1.72
CA ASN A 9 8.57 -9.38 -1.56
C ASN A 9 8.78 -10.00 -2.94
N VAL A 10 9.92 -10.64 -3.14
CA VAL A 10 10.28 -11.29 -4.39
C VAL A 10 11.01 -12.61 -4.09
N THR A 11 10.62 -13.68 -4.76
CA THR A 11 11.32 -14.97 -4.69
C THR A 11 12.63 -14.91 -5.47
N LEU A 12 13.52 -15.91 -5.31
CA LEU A 12 14.83 -15.93 -5.96
C LEU A 12 14.75 -15.93 -7.50
N ASP A 13 13.69 -16.51 -8.06
CA ASP A 13 13.38 -16.55 -9.49
C ASP A 13 12.57 -15.32 -9.98
N GLY A 14 12.31 -14.34 -9.11
CA GLY A 14 11.70 -13.07 -9.48
C GLY A 14 10.17 -13.01 -9.39
N CYS A 15 9.51 -13.96 -8.72
CA CYS A 15 8.06 -13.95 -8.54
C CYS A 15 7.64 -12.98 -7.42
N CYS A 16 6.67 -12.11 -7.70
CA CYS A 16 6.07 -11.18 -6.75
C CYS A 16 4.58 -11.48 -6.47
N ASP A 17 4.10 -12.69 -6.77
CA ASP A 17 2.71 -13.06 -6.51
C ASP A 17 2.48 -13.13 -4.98
N HIS A 18 1.40 -12.51 -4.51
CA HIS A 18 1.00 -12.51 -3.11
C HIS A 18 0.73 -13.89 -2.49
N ARG A 19 0.58 -14.93 -3.32
CA ARG A 19 0.39 -16.32 -2.88
C ARG A 19 1.70 -17.09 -2.73
N GLU A 20 2.79 -16.49 -3.19
CA GLU A 20 4.13 -17.06 -3.13
C GLU A 20 4.94 -16.39 -2.02
N GLY A 21 5.95 -17.12 -1.53
CA GLY A 21 6.81 -16.64 -0.44
C GLY A 21 6.36 -17.08 0.95
N ILE A 22 7.24 -16.83 1.92
CA ILE A 22 7.02 -17.16 3.33
C ILE A 22 6.43 -15.94 4.02
N VAL A 23 5.30 -16.14 4.70
CA VAL A 23 4.67 -15.12 5.51
C VAL A 23 4.85 -15.47 6.97
N ASP A 24 5.64 -14.66 7.67
CA ASP A 24 5.92 -14.82 9.09
C ASP A 24 5.76 -13.49 9.86
N GLU A 25 5.97 -13.57 11.17
CA GLU A 25 5.87 -12.45 12.09
C GLU A 25 6.90 -11.35 11.78
N ASP A 26 8.15 -11.72 11.48
CA ASP A 26 9.22 -10.77 11.19
C ASP A 26 8.89 -9.94 9.95
N LEU A 27 8.39 -10.59 8.89
CA LEU A 27 7.96 -9.93 7.67
C LEU A 27 6.81 -8.95 7.92
N HIS A 28 5.81 -9.35 8.71
CA HIS A 28 4.68 -8.48 9.04
C HIS A 28 5.10 -7.26 9.86
N ARG A 29 5.98 -7.46 10.85
CA ARG A 29 6.57 -6.38 11.64
C ARG A 29 7.35 -5.41 10.76
N HIS A 30 8.23 -5.93 9.89
CA HIS A 30 9.00 -5.11 8.97
C HIS A 30 8.10 -4.30 8.02
N ALA A 31 7.05 -4.93 7.47
CA ALA A 31 6.10 -4.25 6.59
C ALA A 31 5.32 -3.15 7.32
N ALA A 32 4.91 -3.38 8.57
CA ALA A 32 4.24 -2.39 9.40
C ALA A 32 5.15 -1.19 9.70
N GLU A 33 6.41 -1.45 10.05
CA GLU A 33 7.43 -0.41 10.29
C GLU A 33 7.69 0.43 9.03
N ASN A 34 7.77 -0.20 7.86
CA ASN A 34 7.93 0.51 6.60
C ASN A 34 6.74 1.42 6.27
N ILE A 35 5.51 0.94 6.47
CA ILE A 35 4.31 1.76 6.26
C ILE A 35 4.28 2.94 7.24
N ALA A 36 4.66 2.73 8.50
CA ALA A 36 4.66 3.77 9.53
C ALA A 36 5.65 4.92 9.27
N GLN A 37 6.61 4.74 8.35
CA GLN A 37 7.54 5.78 7.89
C GLN A 37 6.98 6.66 6.76
N ALA A 38 5.78 6.39 6.27
CA ALA A 38 5.12 7.17 5.23
C ALA A 38 3.83 7.81 5.74
N ASP A 39 3.49 9.00 5.24
CA ASP A 39 2.22 9.64 5.58
C ASP A 39 1.07 9.13 4.68
N ALA A 40 1.39 8.52 3.54
CA ALA A 40 0.40 7.91 2.65
C ALA A 40 0.99 6.77 1.80
N LEU A 41 0.11 5.86 1.41
CA LEU A 41 0.36 4.74 0.50
C LEU A 41 -0.15 5.08 -0.91
N LEU A 42 0.56 4.66 -1.94
CA LEU A 42 0.12 4.73 -3.33
C LEU A 42 -0.06 3.32 -3.87
N PHE A 43 -1.27 3.02 -4.34
CA PHE A 43 -1.61 1.73 -4.92
C PHE A 43 -2.25 1.88 -6.29
N GLY A 44 -1.96 0.94 -7.18
CA GLY A 44 -2.83 0.69 -8.32
C GLY A 44 -4.09 -0.05 -7.88
N ARG A 45 -5.14 -0.06 -8.73
CA ARG A 45 -6.41 -0.75 -8.48
C ARG A 45 -6.26 -2.15 -7.88
N VAL A 46 -5.50 -3.03 -8.53
CA VAL A 46 -5.39 -4.45 -8.15
C VAL A 46 -4.79 -4.59 -6.74
N THR A 47 -3.69 -3.89 -6.46
CA THR A 47 -3.07 -3.90 -5.13
C THR A 47 -4.00 -3.32 -4.07
N TYR A 48 -4.76 -2.26 -4.39
CA TYR A 48 -5.73 -1.69 -3.47
C TYR A 48 -6.84 -2.69 -3.12
N GLU A 49 -7.50 -3.30 -4.12
CA GLU A 49 -8.59 -4.27 -3.91
C GLU A 49 -8.11 -5.49 -3.12
N LEU A 50 -6.90 -6.00 -3.42
CA LEU A 50 -6.29 -7.12 -2.70
C LEU A 50 -6.02 -6.79 -1.25
N MET A 51 -5.38 -5.64 -0.98
CA MET A 51 -5.05 -5.22 0.37
C MET A 51 -6.30 -4.87 1.17
N GLU A 52 -7.30 -4.25 0.55
CA GLU A 52 -8.58 -3.94 1.19
C GLU A 52 -9.31 -5.22 1.59
N ALA A 53 -9.42 -6.20 0.68
CA ALA A 53 -10.11 -7.45 0.96
C ALA A 53 -9.45 -8.24 2.10
N ALA A 54 -8.12 -8.20 2.21
CA ALA A 54 -7.37 -8.91 3.23
C ALA A 54 -7.33 -8.16 4.58
N TRP A 55 -7.14 -6.84 4.58
CA TRP A 55 -6.70 -6.10 5.77
C TRP A 55 -7.67 -5.06 6.28
N ARG A 56 -8.80 -4.83 5.59
CA ARG A 56 -9.82 -3.90 6.08
C ARG A 56 -10.43 -4.42 7.38
N LEU A 57 -10.25 -3.65 8.46
CA LEU A 57 -10.78 -4.01 9.76
C LEU A 57 -12.28 -3.68 9.83
N PRO A 58 -13.11 -4.53 10.47
CA PRO A 58 -14.52 -4.22 10.68
C PRO A 58 -14.69 -2.96 11.54
N ALA A 59 -15.23 -1.89 10.96
CA ALA A 59 -15.36 -0.58 11.60
C ALA A 59 -16.25 -0.55 12.87
N ARG A 60 -17.01 -1.62 13.17
CA ARG A 60 -18.07 -1.60 14.20
C ARG A 60 -18.05 -2.75 15.20
N THR A 61 -17.50 -3.92 14.87
CA THR A 61 -17.59 -5.08 15.76
C THR A 61 -16.35 -5.23 16.63
N GLY A 62 -15.19 -4.70 16.22
CA GLY A 62 -13.91 -4.95 16.90
C GLY A 62 -13.50 -6.42 16.94
N VAL A 63 -14.28 -7.29 16.29
CA VAL A 63 -14.04 -8.73 16.21
C VAL A 63 -13.00 -8.94 15.12
N LYS A 64 -11.86 -9.48 15.53
CA LYS A 64 -10.80 -9.90 14.62
C LYS A 64 -11.29 -11.11 13.81
N PRO A 65 -10.94 -11.20 12.52
CA PRO A 65 -11.22 -12.42 11.77
C PRO A 65 -10.54 -13.63 12.40
N ASP A 66 -11.20 -14.79 12.39
CA ASP A 66 -10.66 -16.03 12.99
C ASP A 66 -9.35 -16.50 12.34
N TRP A 67 -9.09 -16.10 11.09
CA TRP A 67 -7.85 -16.41 10.37
C TRP A 67 -6.68 -15.51 10.79
N MET A 68 -6.94 -14.40 11.48
CA MET A 68 -5.92 -13.40 11.81
C MET A 68 -5.19 -13.78 13.09
N GLU A 69 -3.96 -14.25 12.95
CA GLU A 69 -3.08 -14.51 14.08
C GLU A 69 -2.70 -13.21 14.82
N PRO A 70 -2.42 -13.26 16.14
CA PRO A 70 -2.12 -12.07 16.94
C PRO A 70 -0.94 -11.23 16.40
N TRP A 71 0.06 -11.88 15.81
CA TRP A 71 1.24 -11.21 15.25
C TRP A 71 0.95 -10.44 13.96
N MET A 72 -0.16 -10.71 13.27
CA MET A 72 -0.59 -9.96 12.08
C MET A 72 -1.26 -8.62 12.43
N GLU A 73 -1.77 -8.48 13.66
CA GLU A 73 -2.59 -7.34 14.06
C GLU A 73 -1.90 -5.96 13.94
N PRO A 74 -0.60 -5.81 14.31
CA PRO A 74 0.09 -4.53 14.13
C PRO A 74 0.13 -4.08 12.66
N PHE A 75 0.35 -5.01 11.74
CA PHE A 75 0.30 -4.73 10.30
C PHE A 75 -1.12 -4.33 9.87
N ALA A 76 -2.12 -5.14 10.23
CA ALA A 76 -3.52 -4.89 9.88
C ALA A 76 -3.99 -3.49 10.32
N ARG A 77 -3.72 -3.11 11.58
CA ARG A 77 -4.06 -1.76 12.09
C ARG A 77 -3.32 -0.66 11.35
N THR A 78 -2.03 -0.87 11.09
CA THR A 78 -1.18 0.12 10.41
C THR A 78 -1.65 0.38 8.99
N ILE A 79 -1.90 -0.67 8.20
CA ILE A 79 -2.35 -0.51 6.82
C ILE A 79 -3.81 -0.04 6.74
N ASP A 80 -4.69 -0.49 7.64
CA ASP A 80 -6.09 -0.06 7.70
C ASP A 80 -6.18 1.45 7.94
N ALA A 81 -5.42 1.97 8.91
CA ALA A 81 -5.42 3.39 9.27
C ALA A 81 -4.70 4.29 8.25
N ALA A 82 -3.74 3.78 7.47
CA ALA A 82 -2.94 4.60 6.56
C ALA A 82 -3.79 5.30 5.48
N LYS A 83 -3.49 6.56 5.15
CA LYS A 83 -4.08 7.24 3.99
C LYS A 83 -3.60 6.56 2.71
N LYS A 84 -4.50 6.36 1.75
CA LYS A 84 -4.20 5.70 0.48
C LYS A 84 -4.58 6.60 -0.70
N TYR A 85 -3.71 6.70 -1.68
CA TYR A 85 -4.01 7.25 -3.00
C TYR A 85 -4.09 6.09 -3.98
N VAL A 86 -5.25 5.92 -4.60
CA VAL A 86 -5.54 4.78 -5.48
C VAL A 86 -5.55 5.24 -6.92
N VAL A 87 -4.54 4.86 -7.69
CA VAL A 87 -4.42 5.20 -9.10
C VAL A 87 -5.28 4.22 -9.90
N SER A 88 -6.38 4.71 -10.46
CA SER A 88 -7.29 3.88 -11.27
C SER A 88 -8.17 4.72 -12.19
N SER A 89 -8.32 4.26 -13.44
CA SER A 89 -9.30 4.80 -14.39
C SER A 89 -10.66 4.10 -14.28
N THR A 90 -10.71 2.88 -13.74
CA THR A 90 -11.91 2.02 -13.79
C THR A 90 -12.69 1.93 -12.48
N LEU A 91 -12.05 2.19 -11.34
CA LEU A 91 -12.78 2.25 -10.06
C LEU A 91 -13.69 3.48 -10.06
N GLU A 92 -14.94 3.33 -9.63
CA GLU A 92 -15.86 4.47 -9.47
C GLU A 92 -15.72 5.15 -8.10
N ARG A 93 -15.41 4.36 -7.06
CA ARG A 93 -15.28 4.81 -5.67
C ARG A 93 -14.23 3.99 -4.91
N VAL A 94 -13.77 4.54 -3.80
CA VAL A 94 -12.89 3.91 -2.80
C VAL A 94 -13.38 4.30 -1.41
N ASP A 95 -13.18 3.44 -0.40
CA ASP A 95 -13.72 3.63 0.94
C ASP A 95 -12.86 2.91 2.01
N TRP A 96 -11.55 3.14 1.99
CA TRP A 96 -10.63 2.54 2.97
C TRP A 96 -9.53 3.51 3.39
N ASN A 97 -9.95 4.66 3.94
CA ASN A 97 -9.13 5.86 4.11
C ASN A 97 -8.38 6.21 2.82
N ALA A 98 -9.12 6.15 1.71
CA ALA A 98 -8.57 6.14 0.37
C ALA A 98 -9.13 7.31 -0.45
N GLU A 99 -8.33 7.80 -1.38
CA GLU A 99 -8.70 8.80 -2.36
C GLU A 99 -8.35 8.30 -3.75
N LEU A 100 -9.32 8.42 -4.66
CA LEU A 100 -9.17 7.96 -6.03
C LEU A 100 -8.41 9.00 -6.85
N VAL A 101 -7.27 8.61 -7.39
CA VAL A 101 -6.45 9.43 -8.28
C VAL A 101 -6.71 9.03 -9.72
N ARG A 102 -7.10 10.02 -10.53
CA ARG A 102 -7.35 9.89 -11.97
C ARG A 102 -6.43 10.82 -12.77
N GLY A 103 -6.06 10.38 -13.97
CA GLY A 103 -5.25 11.17 -14.90
C GLY A 103 -3.76 10.89 -14.77
N ASP A 104 -2.94 11.95 -14.92
CA ASP A 104 -1.49 11.89 -14.97
C ASP A 104 -0.89 11.61 -13.58
N VAL A 105 -0.48 10.35 -13.38
CA VAL A 105 0.09 9.88 -12.11
C VAL A 105 1.42 10.56 -11.78
N GLY A 106 2.22 10.92 -12.77
CA GLY A 106 3.51 11.58 -12.56
C GLY A 106 3.31 12.95 -11.94
N LYS A 107 2.38 13.75 -12.47
CA LYS A 107 2.03 15.06 -11.91
C LYS A 107 1.52 14.96 -10.47
N VAL A 108 0.62 14.02 -10.21
CA VAL A 108 0.07 13.83 -8.86
C VAL A 108 1.17 13.44 -7.88
N VAL A 109 2.04 12.49 -8.24
CA VAL A 109 3.16 12.09 -7.39
C VAL A 109 4.13 13.24 -7.15
N GLN A 110 4.44 14.05 -8.16
CA GLN A 110 5.32 15.22 -8.00
C GLN A 110 4.72 16.26 -7.05
N GLN A 111 3.41 16.53 -7.15
CA GLN A 111 2.71 17.41 -6.20
C GLN A 111 2.77 16.87 -4.78
N LEU A 112 2.44 15.59 -4.58
CA LEU A 112 2.50 14.95 -3.26
C LEU A 112 3.92 14.96 -2.67
N LYS A 113 4.96 14.82 -3.51
CA LYS A 113 6.36 14.92 -3.09
C LYS A 113 6.76 16.33 -2.65
N GLN A 114 6.11 17.38 -3.15
CA GLN A 114 6.40 18.77 -2.77
C GLN A 114 5.79 19.16 -1.42
N GLU A 115 4.75 18.44 -0.96
CA GLU A 115 4.17 18.63 0.36
C GLU A 115 5.17 18.33 1.49
N SER A 116 4.94 18.89 2.68
CA SER A 116 5.67 18.54 3.90
C SER A 116 5.20 17.20 4.47
N GLY A 117 6.12 16.34 4.90
CA GLY A 117 5.77 15.05 5.51
C GLY A 117 6.96 14.09 5.60
N LYS A 118 6.74 12.91 6.17
CA LYS A 118 7.75 11.84 6.33
C LYS A 118 8.04 11.08 5.03
N GLY A 119 7.08 11.03 4.12
CA GLY A 119 7.23 10.37 2.83
C GLY A 119 5.97 9.72 2.28
N LEU A 120 6.14 9.07 1.15
CA LEU A 120 5.16 8.27 0.45
C LEU A 120 5.70 6.85 0.29
N PHE A 121 4.80 5.87 0.30
CA PHE A 121 5.16 4.48 0.01
C PHE A 121 4.33 3.98 -1.17
N VAL A 122 4.97 3.45 -2.21
CA VAL A 122 4.27 2.85 -3.36
C VAL A 122 4.28 1.33 -3.24
N GLY A 123 3.15 0.69 -3.52
CA GLY A 123 3.02 -0.77 -3.52
C GLY A 123 2.59 -1.36 -4.87
N GLY A 124 2.68 -2.68 -4.97
CA GLY A 124 2.43 -3.44 -6.19
C GLY A 124 3.64 -3.45 -7.12
N VAL A 125 3.48 -3.93 -8.36
CA VAL A 125 4.59 -3.99 -9.35
C VAL A 125 4.40 -2.95 -10.46
N LYS A 126 3.19 -2.89 -11.03
CA LYS A 126 2.90 -2.08 -12.22
C LYS A 126 3.02 -0.57 -11.97
N LEU A 127 2.55 -0.08 -10.82
CA LEU A 127 2.61 1.34 -10.50
C LEU A 127 4.05 1.81 -10.23
N PRO A 128 4.86 1.14 -9.39
CA PRO A 128 6.28 1.47 -9.24
C PRO A 128 7.04 1.45 -10.56
N LEU A 129 6.81 0.45 -11.42
CA LEU A 129 7.45 0.40 -12.75
C LEU A 129 7.11 1.64 -13.58
N ALA A 130 5.81 1.96 -13.69
CA ALA A 130 5.38 3.15 -14.44
C ALA A 130 5.95 4.45 -13.87
N LEU A 131 6.18 4.54 -12.55
CA LEU A 131 6.81 5.70 -11.92
C LEU A 131 8.33 5.75 -12.15
N ALA A 132 9.00 4.60 -12.23
CA ALA A 132 10.43 4.52 -12.50
C ALA A 132 10.77 4.86 -13.97
N GLU A 133 9.81 4.67 -14.88
CA GLU A 133 9.91 5.03 -16.30
C GLU A 133 9.56 6.50 -16.58
N LEU A 134 9.17 7.28 -15.56
CA LEU A 134 8.98 8.72 -15.73
C LEU A 134 10.35 9.39 -15.84
N ASP A 135 10.68 9.87 -17.04
CA ASP A 135 11.80 10.78 -17.25
C ASP A 135 11.54 12.09 -16.49
N ASP A 136 12.54 12.57 -15.73
CA ASP A 136 12.53 13.90 -15.07
C ASP A 136 12.67 15.04 -16.09
#